data_AF-A0A3C1ZTL5-F1
#
_entry.id   AF-A0A3C1ZTL5-F1
#
_cell.length_a   1.000
_cell.length_b   1.000
_cell.length_c   1.000
_cell.angle_alpha   90.00
_cell.angle_beta   90.00
_cell.angle_gamma   90.00
#
_symmetry.space_group_name_H-M   'P 1'
#
loop_
_entity.id
_entity.type
_entity.pdbx_description
1 polymer ?
#
loop_
_entity_poly.entity_id
_entity_poly.type
_entity_poly.pdbx_seq_one_letter_code
_entity_poly.pdbx_strand_id
1 'polypeptide(L)' 'MFIIPNMQGRIQVVNTRKNRVLRATILDQFPNYLRFDGGQLQFTMDDNEADQQVWNNVF' A
#
# COMPACT_ATOMS: atom_id res chain seq x y z
N MET A 1 -12.47 28.12 -6.91
CA MET A 1 -12.43 27.05 -5.90
C MET A 1 -12.34 25.74 -6.65
N PHE A 2 -11.27 24.97 -6.47
CA PHE A 2 -11.13 23.67 -7.11
C PHE A 2 -11.22 22.59 -6.04
N ILE A 3 -12.06 21.58 -6.27
CA ILE A 3 -12.12 20.37 -5.45
C ILE A 3 -11.08 19.42 -6.06
N ILE A 4 -10.02 19.12 -5.33
CA ILE A 4 -9.12 18.01 -5.68
C ILE A 4 -9.76 16.76 -5.07
N PRO A 5 -10.27 15.81 -5.87
CA PRO A 5 -10.79 14.56 -5.32
C PRO A 5 -9.65 13.83 -4.60
N ASN A 6 -9.89 13.42 -3.34
CA ASN A 6 -8.92 12.65 -2.57
C ASN A 6 -8.81 11.24 -3.20
N MET A 7 -7.74 11.00 -3.96
CA MET A 7 -7.50 9.72 -4.62
C MET A 7 -6.90 8.71 -3.62
N GLN A 8 -7.74 8.07 -2.81
CA GLN A 8 -7.25 7.10 -1.82
C GLN A 8 -6.90 5.75 -2.44
N GLY A 9 -5.67 5.30 -2.21
CA GLY A 9 -5.22 3.95 -2.54
C GLY A 9 -5.54 2.94 -1.43
N ARG A 10 -5.45 1.65 -1.75
CA ARG A 10 -5.58 0.57 -0.75
C ARG A 10 -4.57 -0.53 -1.04
N ILE A 11 -3.85 -0.96 0.01
CA ILE A 11 -3.04 -2.18 -0.02
C ILE A 11 -3.69 -3.21 0.90
N GLN A 12 -3.80 -4.46 0.42
CA GLN A 12 -4.30 -5.60 1.20
C GLN A 12 -3.35 -6.78 1.08
N VAL A 13 -3.05 -7.40 2.21
CA VAL A 13 -2.34 -8.67 2.32
C VAL A 13 -3.38 -9.74 2.58
N VAL A 14 -3.50 -10.71 1.67
CA VAL A 14 -4.55 -11.73 1.69
C VAL A 14 -3.94 -13.11 1.82
N ASN A 15 -4.45 -13.90 2.77
CA ASN A 15 -4.19 -15.33 2.79
C ASN A 15 -5.09 -15.99 1.73
N THR A 16 -4.49 -16.39 0.60
CA THR A 16 -5.22 -16.98 -0.54
C THR A 16 -5.83 -18.34 -0.23
N ARG A 17 -5.24 -19.12 0.68
CA ARG A 17 -5.78 -20.44 1.08
C ARG A 17 -7.03 -20.32 1.94
N LYS A 18 -7.08 -19.31 2.79
CA LYS A 18 -8.21 -19.05 3.71
C LYS A 18 -9.18 -18.00 3.18
N ASN A 19 -8.92 -17.45 1.99
CA ASN A 19 -9.62 -16.32 1.39
C ASN A 19 -9.90 -15.18 2.40
N ARG A 20 -8.87 -14.79 3.17
CA ARG A 20 -9.01 -13.86 4.30
C ARG A 20 -7.95 -12.76 4.26
N VAL A 21 -8.37 -11.52 4.48
CA VAL A 21 -7.45 -10.38 4.67
C VAL A 21 -6.69 -10.55 5.98
N LEU A 22 -5.37 -10.47 5.93
CA LEU A 22 -4.47 -10.48 7.09
C LEU A 22 -4.15 -9.07 7.56
N ARG A 23 -3.92 -8.15 6.60
CA ARG A 23 -3.60 -6.75 6.85
C ARG A 23 -4.14 -5.90 5.72
N ALA A 24 -4.58 -4.69 6.03
CA ALA A 24 -4.96 -3.70 5.04
C ALA A 24 -4.64 -2.30 5.54
N THR A 25 -4.35 -1.40 4.62
CA THR A 25 -4.33 0.04 4.89
C THR A 25 -5.08 0.77 3.80
N ILE A 26 -5.59 1.94 4.16
CA ILE A 26 -5.89 3.00 3.21
C ILE A 26 -4.65 3.87 3.11
N LEU A 27 -4.35 4.32 1.91
CA LEU A 27 -3.29 5.26 1.61
C LEU A 27 -3.94 6.54 1.08
N ASP A 28 -3.33 7.68 1.37
CA ASP A 28 -3.83 8.95 0.86
C ASP A 28 -3.69 9.07 -0.66
N GLN A 29 -2.85 8.23 -1.28
CA GLN A 29 -2.61 8.16 -2.72
C GLN A 29 -2.50 6.71 -3.24
N PHE A 30 -2.58 6.52 -4.56
CA PHE A 30 -2.40 5.20 -5.18
C PHE A 30 -0.94 4.75 -5.09
N PRO A 31 -0.68 3.49 -4.69
CA PRO A 31 0.66 2.93 -4.73
C PRO A 31 1.04 2.54 -6.17
N ASN A 32 2.25 2.90 -6.62
CA ASN A 32 2.73 2.62 -7.98
C ASN A 32 3.59 1.36 -8.05
N TYR A 33 4.60 1.26 -7.19
CA TYR A 33 5.51 0.12 -7.14
C TYR A 33 5.27 -0.68 -5.86
N LEU A 34 5.24 -2.02 -5.96
CA LEU A 34 5.19 -2.91 -4.80
C LEU A 34 6.29 -3.96 -4.91
N ARG A 35 7.05 -4.13 -3.82
CA ARG A 35 8.06 -5.18 -3.66
C ARG A 35 7.91 -5.84 -2.29
N PHE A 36 7.98 -7.16 -2.28
CA PHE A 36 7.96 -7.95 -1.06
C PHE A 36 9.29 -8.68 -0.87
N ASP A 37 9.90 -8.55 0.30
CA ASP A 37 11.18 -9.19 0.63
C ASP A 37 11.19 -9.65 2.09
N GLY A 38 11.24 -10.96 2.32
CA GLY A 38 11.49 -11.54 3.65
C GLY A 38 10.56 -11.11 4.80
N GLY A 39 9.29 -10.74 4.54
CA GLY A 39 8.39 -10.21 5.58
C GLY A 39 8.24 -8.69 5.57
N GLN A 40 8.97 -8.00 4.72
CA GLN A 40 8.86 -6.57 4.48
C GLN A 40 8.10 -6.30 3.18
N LEU A 41 7.15 -5.37 3.21
CA LEU A 41 6.50 -4.83 2.02
C LEU A 41 7.00 -3.41 1.80
N GLN A 42 7.57 -3.17 0.64
CA GLN A 42 8.07 -1.87 0.19
C GLN A 42 7.18 -1.37 -0.94
N PHE A 43 6.78 -0.10 -0.89
CA PHE A 43 6.01 0.50 -1.96
C PHE A 43 6.30 1.99 -2.11
N THR A 44 6.02 2.55 -3.28
CA THR A 44 6.10 3.99 -3.54
C THR A 44 4.71 4.56 -3.78
N MET A 45 4.50 5.80 -3.35
CA MET A 45 3.28 6.53 -3.64
C MET A 45 3.34 7.19 -5.03
N ASP A 46 2.18 7.52 -5.58
CA ASP A 46 2.02 8.35 -6.78
C ASP A 46 1.89 9.85 -6.43
N ASP A 47 2.61 10.31 -5.41
CA ASP A 47 2.49 11.66 -4.83
C ASP A 47 3.51 12.66 -5.38
N ASN A 48 4.25 12.28 -6.43
CA ASN A 48 5.44 12.98 -6.93
C ASN A 48 6.56 13.14 -5.89
N GLU A 49 6.43 12.53 -4.71
CA GLU A 49 7.49 12.42 -3.72
C GLU A 49 8.10 11.02 -3.89
N ALA A 50 9.41 10.93 -4.03
CA ALA A 50 10.09 9.65 -4.27
C ALA A 50 10.18 8.78 -3.00
N ASP A 51 9.20 8.91 -2.10
CA ASP A 51 9.27 8.39 -0.75
C ASP A 51 8.85 6.92 -0.73
N GLN A 52 9.83 6.08 -0.41
CA GLN A 52 9.65 4.65 -0.23
C GLN A 52 9.02 4.39 1.14
N GLN A 53 7.83 3.80 1.14
CA GLN A 53 7.17 3.31 2.34
C GLN A 53 7.54 1.86 2.60
N VAL A 54 7.87 1.53 3.86
CA VAL A 54 8.28 0.17 4.27
C VAL A 54 7.42 -0.31 5.43
N TRP A 55 6.76 -1.44 5.22
CA TRP A 55 6.03 -2.16 6.25
C TRP A 55 6.82 -3.37 6.70
N ASN A 56 7.17 -3.40 7.98
CA ASN A 56 7.81 -4.55 8.61
C ASN A 56 6.76 -5.54 9.15
N ASN A 57 7.19 -6.80 9.28
CA ASN A 57 6.42 -7.90 9.87
C ASN A 57 5.02 -8.00 9.25
N VAL A 58 4.99 -8.17 7.93
CA VAL A 58 3.75 -8.32 7.15
C VAL A 58 3.05 -9.66 7.45
N PHE A 59 3.75 -10.60 8.08
CA PHE A 59 3.25 -11.90 8.52
C PHE A 59 3.36 -12.08 10.03
#